data_AF-A0A3S4J3R5-F1
#
_entry.id   AF-A0A3S4J3R5-F1
#
_cell.length_a   1.000
_cell.length_b   1.000
_cell.length_c   1.000
_cell.angle_alpha   90.00
_cell.angle_beta   90.00
_cell.angle_gamma   90.00
#
_symmetry.space_group_name_H-M   'P 1'
#
loop_
_entity.id
_entity.type
_entity.pdbx_description
1 polymer ?
#
loop_
_entity_poly.entity_id
_entity_poly.type
_entity_poly.pdbx_seq_one_letter_code
_entity_poly.pdbx_strand_id
1 'polypeptide(L)'
;MLDYFRTIKDAFYWQKKLGLKPLVMFILNNVFAYIFLVGLYLVVFRMLVYTPLVDYVTVDIISEITANVLNTLQIILCVPVILHVIKTTFRGITEALH
;
A
#
# COMPACT_ATOMS: atom_id res chain seq x y z
N MET A 1 -14.28 -5.28 -1.95
CA MET A 1 -13.40 -4.24 -2.54
C MET A 1 -13.85 -2.82 -2.21
N LEU A 2 -15.13 -2.44 -2.37
CA LEU A 2 -15.60 -1.08 -2.04
C LEU A 2 -15.29 -0.65 -0.60
N ASP A 3 -15.45 -1.56 0.36
CA ASP A 3 -15.12 -1.28 1.77
C ASP A 3 -13.62 -1.06 2.02
N TYR A 4 -12.74 -1.63 1.20
CA TYR A 4 -11.29 -1.43 1.31
C TYR A 4 -10.89 0.00 0.93
N PHE A 5 -11.39 0.50 -0.21
CA PHE A 5 -11.16 1.89 -0.62
C PHE A 5 -11.79 2.89 0.36
N ARG A 6 -12.96 2.57 0.89
CA ARG A 6 -13.55 3.34 1.99
C ARG A 6 -12.64 3.36 3.21
N THR A 7 -12.07 2.23 3.61
CA THR A 7 -11.15 2.12 4.75
C THR A 7 -9.85 2.91 4.53
N ILE A 8 -9.33 2.92 3.30
CA ILE A 8 -8.20 3.79 2.92
C ILE A 8 -8.58 5.25 3.06
N LYS A 9 -9.71 5.66 2.49
CA LYS A 9 -10.19 7.05 2.59
C LYS A 9 -10.38 7.46 4.05
N ASP A 10 -10.98 6.59 4.85
CA ASP A 10 -11.22 6.79 6.28
C ASP A 10 -9.89 6.91 7.07
N ALA A 11 -8.76 6.42 6.54
CA ALA A 11 -7.43 6.64 7.13
C ALA A 11 -7.04 8.12 7.22
N PHE A 12 -7.55 8.96 6.33
CA PHE A 12 -7.26 10.40 6.33
C PHE A 12 -8.21 11.21 7.23
N TYR A 13 -9.33 10.62 7.66
CA TYR A 13 -10.26 11.27 8.58
C TYR A 13 -9.97 10.88 10.02
N TRP A 14 -9.53 11.83 10.85
CA TRP A 14 -9.17 11.55 12.25
C TRP A 14 -10.34 11.04 13.10
N GLN A 15 -11.57 11.43 12.74
CA GLN A 15 -12.80 10.99 13.42
C GLN A 15 -13.19 9.54 13.08
N LYS A 16 -12.73 9.01 11.94
CA LYS A 16 -12.99 7.64 11.50
C LYS A 16 -11.85 6.75 11.97
N LYS A 17 -12.14 5.96 13.00
CA LYS A 17 -11.18 5.08 13.67
C LYS A 17 -11.53 3.63 13.38
N LEU A 18 -10.50 2.80 13.16
CA LEU A 18 -10.69 1.36 13.11
C LEU A 18 -10.48 0.75 14.49
N GLY A 19 -11.36 -0.19 14.85
CA GLY A 19 -11.12 -1.10 15.96
C GLY A 19 -9.97 -2.07 15.66
N LEU A 20 -9.52 -2.79 16.69
CA LEU A 20 -8.40 -3.73 16.59
C LEU A 20 -8.63 -4.85 15.56
N LYS A 21 -9.81 -5.48 15.58
CA LYS A 21 -10.19 -6.52 14.62
C LYS A 21 -10.22 -6.03 13.16
N PRO A 22 -10.92 -4.93 12.81
CA PRO A 22 -10.90 -4.43 11.45
C PRO A 22 -9.53 -3.87 11.04
N LEU A 23 -8.69 -3.39 11.98
CA LEU A 23 -7.31 -2.97 11.71
C LEU A 23 -6.45 -4.15 11.23
N VAL A 24 -6.49 -5.29 11.92
CA VAL A 24 -5.77 -6.50 11.51
C VAL A 24 -6.23 -6.98 10.13
N MET A 25 -7.54 -6.96 9.88
CA MET A 25 -8.08 -7.34 8.58
C MET A 25 -7.69 -6.35 7.47
N PHE A 26 -7.61 -5.06 7.80
CA PHE A 26 -7.11 -4.04 6.89
C PHE A 26 -5.63 -4.26 6.54
N ILE A 27 -4.78 -4.53 7.52
CA ILE A 27 -3.36 -4.86 7.30
C ILE A 27 -3.22 -6.07 6.37
N LEU A 28 -3.96 -7.15 6.65
CA LEU A 28 -3.93 -8.35 5.83
C LEU A 28 -4.38 -8.08 4.38
N ASN A 29 -5.49 -7.36 4.19
CA ASN A 29 -5.96 -6.95 2.87
C ASN A 29 -4.94 -6.08 2.14
N ASN A 30 -4.18 -5.27 2.87
CA ASN A 30 -3.16 -4.40 2.32
C ASN A 30 -1.95 -5.20 1.81
N VAL A 31 -1.54 -6.25 2.55
CA VAL A 31 -0.52 -7.21 2.08
C VAL A 31 -0.98 -7.92 0.80
N PHE A 32 -2.23 -8.39 0.75
CA PHE A 32 -2.77 -9.00 -0.47
C PHE A 32 -2.84 -8.00 -1.64
N ALA A 33 -3.21 -6.75 -1.37
CA ALA A 33 -3.21 -5.69 -2.38
C ALA A 33 -1.79 -5.41 -2.91
N TYR A 34 -0.78 -5.40 -2.03
CA TYR A 34 0.61 -5.23 -2.43
C TYR A 34 1.08 -6.38 -3.33
N ILE A 35 0.86 -7.63 -2.92
CA ILE A 35 1.22 -8.82 -3.72
C ILE A 35 0.54 -8.75 -5.09
N PHE A 36 -0.74 -8.39 -5.13
CA PHE A 36 -1.49 -8.26 -6.38
C PHE A 36 -0.91 -7.16 -7.29
N LEU A 37 -0.59 -5.99 -6.74
CA LEU A 37 -0.02 -4.88 -7.52
C LEU A 37 1.40 -5.18 -8.03
N VAL A 38 2.23 -5.84 -7.22
CA VAL A 38 3.55 -6.32 -7.66
C VAL A 38 3.39 -7.35 -8.77
N GLY A 39 2.47 -8.31 -8.62
CA GLY A 39 2.17 -9.29 -9.67
C GLY A 39 1.70 -8.62 -10.96
N LEU A 40 0.81 -7.63 -10.87
CA LEU A 40 0.33 -6.85 -12.00
C LEU A 40 1.48 -6.08 -12.68
N TYR A 41 2.35 -5.45 -11.89
CA TYR A 41 3.54 -4.78 -12.39
C TYR A 41 4.44 -5.73 -13.18
N LEU A 42 4.72 -6.94 -12.66
CA LEU A 42 5.53 -7.94 -13.36
C LEU A 42 4.89 -8.39 -14.69
N VAL A 43 3.57 -8.54 -14.73
CA VAL A 43 2.85 -8.88 -15.97
C VAL A 43 2.98 -7.76 -17.00
N VAL A 44 2.76 -6.50 -16.59
CA VAL A 44 2.92 -5.33 -17.48
C VAL A 44 4.36 -5.19 -17.94
N PHE A 45 5.32 -5.33 -17.04
CA PHE A 45 6.75 -5.30 -17.36
C PHE A 45 7.10 -6.36 -18.39
N ARG A 46 6.60 -7.59 -18.23
CA ARG A 46 6.80 -8.67 -19.20
C ARG A 46 6.20 -8.33 -20.57
N MET A 47 5.04 -7.66 -20.63
CA MET A 47 4.48 -7.19 -21.91
C MET A 47 5.38 -6.12 -22.55
N LEU A 48 5.93 -5.19 -21.77
CA LEU A 48 6.82 -4.14 -22.26
C LEU A 48 8.14 -4.69 -22.81
N VAL A 49 8.65 -5.78 -22.26
CA VAL A 49 9.83 -6.48 -22.79
C VAL A 49 9.61 -6.97 -24.23
N TYR A 50 8.37 -7.25 -24.64
CA TYR A 50 8.05 -7.62 -26.04
C TYR A 50 7.82 -6.41 -26.96
N THR A 51 8.03 -5.19 -26.47
CA THR A 51 7.92 -3.96 -27.25
C THR A 51 9.30 -3.40 -27.58
N PRO A 52 9.48 -2.64 -28.67
CA PRO A 52 10.78 -2.05 -29.04
C PRO A 52 11.31 -1.03 -28.01
N LEU A 53 10.52 -0.68 -26.99
CA LEU A 53 10.98 0.14 -25.87
C LEU A 53 12.16 -0.50 -25.14
N VAL A 54 12.25 -1.83 -25.10
CA VAL A 54 13.35 -2.52 -24.40
C VAL A 54 14.72 -2.24 -25.04
N ASP A 55 14.74 -1.95 -26.35
CA ASP A 55 15.97 -1.68 -27.10
C ASP A 55 16.58 -0.31 -26.74
N TYR A 56 15.80 0.58 -26.12
CA TYR A 56 16.21 1.93 -25.72
C TYR A 56 16.51 2.04 -24.22
N VAL A 57 16.33 0.97 -23.44
CA VAL A 57 16.42 1.02 -21.98
C VAL A 57 17.49 0.04 -21.48
N THR A 58 18.48 0.56 -20.75
CA THR A 58 19.54 -0.26 -20.15
C THR A 58 19.04 -0.99 -18.90
N VAL A 59 19.77 -2.05 -18.50
CA VAL A 59 19.47 -2.82 -17.28
C VAL A 59 19.45 -1.93 -16.03
N ASP A 60 20.35 -0.95 -15.96
CA ASP A 60 20.41 -0.01 -14.83
C ASP A 60 19.13 0.84 -14.73
N ILE A 61 18.65 1.36 -15.87
CA ILE A 61 17.42 2.15 -15.92
C ILE A 61 16.20 1.29 -15.53
N ILE A 62 16.14 0.04 -16.01
CA ILE A 62 15.09 -0.91 -15.63
C ILE A 62 15.10 -1.15 -14.12
N SER A 63 16.27 -1.35 -13.53
CA SER A 63 16.43 -1.60 -12.10
C SER A 63 15.96 -0.39 -11.28
N GLU A 64 16.34 0.83 -11.68
CA GLU A 64 15.92 2.06 -11.00
C GLU A 64 14.40 2.28 -11.11
N ILE A 65 13.82 2.12 -12.30
CA ILE A 65 12.36 2.21 -12.50
C ILE A 65 11.64 1.17 -11.63
N THR A 66 12.14 -0.07 -11.62
CA THR A 66 11.56 -1.15 -10.81
C THR A 66 11.58 -0.80 -9.33
N ALA A 67 12.74 -0.35 -8.81
CA ALA A 67 12.88 0.06 -7.43
C ALA A 67 11.93 1.20 -7.07
N ASN A 68 11.84 2.23 -7.92
CA ASN A 68 10.94 3.37 -7.71
C ASN A 68 9.47 2.96 -7.72
N VAL A 69 9.05 2.09 -8.63
CA VAL A 69 7.67 1.60 -8.67
C VAL A 69 7.35 0.79 -7.42
N LEU A 70 8.19 -0.17 -7.05
CA LEU A 70 7.98 -1.00 -5.85
C LEU A 70 7.92 -0.16 -4.57
N ASN A 71 8.81 0.82 -4.44
CA ASN A 71 8.82 1.74 -3.31
C ASN A 71 7.54 2.61 -3.28
N THR A 72 7.12 3.13 -4.43
CA THR A 72 5.89 3.93 -4.55
C THR A 72 4.66 3.11 -4.15
N LEU A 73 4.54 1.87 -4.63
CA LEU A 73 3.47 0.95 -4.25
C LEU A 73 3.46 0.69 -2.74
N GLN A 74 4.64 0.48 -2.15
CA GLN A 74 4.78 0.27 -0.72
C GLN A 74 4.35 1.51 0.08
N ILE A 75 4.75 2.72 -0.33
CA ILE A 75 4.36 3.97 0.34
C ILE A 75 2.84 4.17 0.30
N ILE A 76 2.22 4.05 -0.88
CA ILE A 76 0.77 4.23 -1.06
C ILE A 76 -0.03 3.30 -0.15
N LEU A 77 0.46 2.08 0.03
CA LEU A 77 -0.17 1.03 0.80
C LEU A 77 0.12 1.11 2.31
N CYS A 78 1.34 1.46 2.71
CA CYS A 78 1.74 1.58 4.11
C CYS A 78 1.19 2.83 4.79
N VAL A 79 1.11 3.98 4.11
CA VAL A 79 0.67 5.25 4.72
C VAL A 79 -0.71 5.13 5.39
N PRO A 80 -1.76 4.59 4.74
CA PRO A 80 -3.06 4.37 5.39
C PRO A 80 -3.00 3.46 6.61
N VAL A 81 -2.13 2.43 6.59
CA VAL A 81 -1.95 1.50 7.72
C VAL A 81 -1.33 2.23 8.90
N ILE A 82 -0.24 2.97 8.67
CA ILE A 82 0.46 3.73 9.70
C ILE A 82 -0.50 4.74 10.34
N LEU A 83 -1.29 5.46 9.54
CA LEU A 83 -2.28 6.41 10.05
C LEU A 83 -3.31 5.72 10.97
N HIS A 84 -3.83 4.55 10.58
CA HIS A 84 -4.77 3.82 11.43
C HIS A 84 -4.11 3.30 12.71
N VAL A 85 -2.88 2.77 12.64
CA VAL A 85 -2.13 2.33 13.83
C VAL A 85 -1.90 3.48 14.80
N ILE A 86 -1.42 4.64 14.31
CA ILE A 86 -1.20 5.82 15.14
C ILE A 86 -2.48 6.21 15.87
N LYS A 87 -3.62 6.31 15.16
CA LYS A 87 -4.91 6.65 15.75
C LYS A 87 -5.34 5.67 16.85
N THR A 88 -5.16 4.37 16.60
CA THR A 88 -5.52 3.33 17.56
C THR A 88 -4.62 3.39 18.80
N THR A 89 -3.32 3.63 18.63
CA THR A 89 -2.36 3.78 19.75
C THR A 89 -2.67 5.00 20.61
N PHE A 90 -2.89 6.17 20.00
CA PHE A 90 -3.26 7.38 20.74
C PHE A 90 -4.50 7.16 21.61
N ARG A 91 -5.51 6.45 21.08
CA ARG A 91 -6.72 6.13 21.84
C ARG A 91 -6.42 5.21 23.01
N GLY A 92 -5.63 4.15 22.81
CA GLY A 92 -5.24 3.23 23.89
C GLY A 92 -4.53 3.96 25.04
N ILE A 93 -3.68 4.95 24.71
CA ILE A 93 -3.02 5.80 25.70
C ILE A 93 -4.05 6.70 26.41
N THR A 94 -4.96 7.35 25.68
CA THR A 94 -5.99 8.21 26.30
C THR A 94 -6.95 7.43 27.19
N GLU A 95 -7.38 6.23 26.78
CA GLU A 95 -8.27 5.35 27.55
C GLU A 95 -7.57 4.77 28.79
N ALA A 96 -6.24 4.59 28.76
CA ALA A 96 -5.46 4.11 29.90
C ALA A 96 -5.11 5.19 30.94
N LEU A 97 -5.18 6.47 30.54
CA LEU A 97 -4.88 7.62 31.40
C LEU A 97 -6.11 8.12 32.18
N HIS A 98 -7.29 7.59 31.91
CA HIS A 98 -8.57 8.08 32.42
C HIS A 98 -9.29 7.02 33.28
#